data_AF-K6DBC0-F1
#
_entry.id   AF-K6DBC0-F1
#
_cell.length_a   1.000
_cell.length_b   1.000
_cell.length_c   1.000
_cell.angle_alpha   90.00
_cell.angle_beta   90.00
_cell.angle_gamma   90.00
#
_symmetry.space_group_name_H-M   'P 1'
#
loop_
_entity.id
_entity.type
_entity.pdbx_description
1 polymer ?
#
loop_
_entity_poly.entity_id
_entity_poly.type
_entity_poly.pdbx_seq_one_letter_code
_entity_poly.pdbx_strand_id
1 'polypeptide(L)'
;MNRGYAGFYKGHYLRSSYEYAYAKYLDFYSIQWTYEEKVFDLGYKLYKPDFFFYDKDNKLEKIVEIKSRNKEAKDNARKSLNTIEEKYNIKCELISYEELLKIYNELPFSCYGLQKVLQNKKC
;
A
#
# COMPACT_ATOMS: atom_id res chain seq x y z
N MET A 1 22.87 0.56 -1.90
CA MET A 1 21.56 0.22 -1.30
C MET A 1 20.95 1.48 -0.72
N ASN A 2 19.96 2.09 -1.38
CA ASN A 2 19.14 3.12 -0.73
C ASN A 2 18.19 2.38 0.23
N ARG A 3 18.45 2.46 1.54
CA ARG A 3 17.45 2.05 2.53
C ARG A 3 16.21 2.88 2.25
N GLY A 4 15.13 2.25 1.79
CA GLY A 4 13.86 2.94 1.59
C GLY A 4 13.48 3.64 2.90
N TYR A 5 12.96 4.87 2.81
CA TYR A 5 12.51 5.61 3.99
C TYR A 5 11.52 4.75 4.79
N ALA A 6 11.78 4.56 6.08
CA ALA A 6 10.84 4.05 7.06
C ALA A 6 10.73 5.12 8.15
N GLY A 7 9.52 5.37 8.67
CA GLY A 7 9.32 6.47 9.59
C GLY A 7 7.89 6.63 10.07
N PHE A 8 7.74 7.46 11.11
CA PHE A 8 6.44 7.75 11.70
C PHE A 8 5.62 8.71 10.84
N TYR A 9 4.35 8.36 10.63
CA TYR A 9 3.36 9.19 9.99
C TYR A 9 2.00 9.01 10.68
N LYS A 10 1.43 10.11 11.20
CA LYS A 10 0.16 10.11 11.96
C LYS A 10 0.08 9.02 13.05
N GLY A 11 1.18 8.79 13.76
CA GLY A 11 1.25 7.77 14.83
C GLY A 11 1.52 6.34 14.36
N HIS A 12 1.56 6.07 13.06
CA HIS A 12 1.92 4.78 12.48
C HIS A 12 3.38 4.75 12.03
N TYR A 13 4.09 3.65 12.25
CA TYR A 13 5.45 3.45 11.74
C TYR A 13 5.41 2.76 10.38
N LEU A 14 5.51 3.54 9.31
CA LEU A 14 5.45 3.02 7.94
C LEU A 14 6.80 2.42 7.55
N ARG A 15 6.77 1.25 6.93
CA ARG A 15 7.95 0.41 6.65
C ARG A 15 8.61 0.73 5.30
N SER A 16 7.97 1.54 4.47
CA SER A 16 8.53 1.97 3.19
C SER A 16 8.11 3.36 2.76
N SER A 17 8.91 3.96 1.87
CA SER A 17 8.58 5.23 1.20
C SER A 17 7.33 5.14 0.35
N TYR A 18 6.97 3.92 -0.09
CA TYR A 18 5.80 3.67 -0.92
C TYR A 18 4.53 3.63 -0.07
N GLU A 19 4.57 3.03 1.11
CA GLU A 19 3.50 3.12 2.10
C GLU A 19 3.29 4.57 2.52
N TYR A 20 4.36 5.31 2.81
CA TYR A 20 4.27 6.74 3.12
C TYR A 20 3.62 7.54 1.99
N ALA A 21 4.03 7.27 0.75
CA ALA A 21 3.42 7.91 -0.40
C ALA A 21 1.92 7.58 -0.50
N TYR A 22 1.54 6.32 -0.36
CA TYR A 22 0.13 5.95 -0.43
C TYR A 22 -0.70 6.60 0.70
N ALA A 23 -0.20 6.61 1.94
CA ALA A 23 -0.85 7.28 3.07
C ALA A 23 -1.08 8.78 2.82
N LYS A 24 -0.09 9.48 2.25
CA LYS A 24 -0.23 10.90 1.87
C LYS A 24 -1.26 11.12 0.76
N TYR A 25 -1.35 10.20 -0.20
CA TYR A 25 -2.38 10.25 -1.24
C TYR A 25 -3.78 10.08 -0.63
N LEU A 26 -3.97 9.07 0.22
CA LEU A 26 -5.26 8.83 0.89
C LEU A 26 -5.71 10.05 1.70
N ASP A 27 -4.78 10.64 2.46
CA ASP A 27 -5.05 11.83 3.25
C ASP A 27 -5.41 13.06 2.41
N PHE A 28 -4.76 13.24 1.25
CA PHE A 28 -5.09 14.35 0.36
C PHE A 28 -6.52 14.29 -0.17
N TYR A 29 -7.01 13.08 -0.46
CA TYR A 29 -8.40 12.84 -0.86
C TYR A 29 -9.34 12.62 0.33
N SER A 30 -8.88 12.84 1.57
CA SER A 30 -9.66 12.63 2.81
C SER A 30 -10.25 11.21 2.94
N ILE A 31 -9.59 10.22 2.34
CA ILE A 31 -9.98 8.81 2.44
C ILE A 31 -9.52 8.31 3.81
N GLN A 32 -10.43 7.73 4.59
CA GLN A 32 -10.10 7.14 5.90
C GLN A 32 -9.38 5.79 5.71
N TRP A 33 -8.34 5.54 6.49
CA TRP A 33 -7.56 4.31 6.44
C TRP A 33 -7.00 3.97 7.82
N THR A 34 -6.77 2.68 8.06
CA THR A 34 -5.94 2.20 9.16
C THR A 34 -4.74 1.43 8.60
N TYR A 35 -3.68 1.31 9.39
CA TYR A 35 -2.41 0.70 8.95
C TYR A 35 -2.04 -0.50 9.80
N GLU A 36 -1.73 -1.62 9.14
CA GLU A 36 -1.31 -2.89 9.74
C GLU A 36 -2.20 -3.36 10.92
N GLU A 37 -3.50 -3.07 10.86
CA GLU A 37 -4.43 -3.26 11.98
C GLU A 37 -4.66 -4.73 12.32
N LYS A 38 -4.73 -5.60 11.29
CA LYS A 38 -5.11 -7.01 11.43
C LYS A 38 -4.11 -7.95 10.78
N VAL A 39 -4.01 -9.15 11.34
CA VAL A 39 -3.24 -10.26 10.79
C VAL A 39 -4.20 -11.37 10.40
N PHE A 40 -4.05 -11.89 9.18
CA PHE A 40 -4.83 -13.01 8.66
C PHE A 40 -4.02 -14.29 8.70
N ASP A 41 -4.65 -15.37 9.14
CA ASP A 41 -4.10 -16.72 9.05
C ASP A 41 -4.56 -17.38 7.74
N LEU A 42 -3.61 -17.58 6.82
CA LEU A 42 -3.84 -18.20 5.52
C LEU A 42 -3.72 -19.73 5.56
N GLY A 43 -3.43 -20.31 6.72
CA GLY A 43 -3.20 -21.75 6.93
C GLY A 43 -1.75 -22.20 6.67
N TYR A 44 -1.03 -21.51 5.79
CA TYR A 44 0.39 -21.77 5.50
C TYR A 44 1.32 -20.64 5.96
N LYS A 45 0.77 -19.47 6.29
CA LYS A 45 1.48 -18.34 6.88
C LYS A 45 0.50 -17.33 7.50
N LEU A 46 1.03 -16.56 8.44
CA LEU A 46 0.39 -15.32 8.89
C LEU A 46 0.71 -14.19 7.90
N TYR A 47 -0.29 -13.41 7.53
CA TYR A 47 -0.17 -12.31 6.59
C TYR A 47 -0.74 -11.03 7.20
N LYS A 48 0.06 -9.96 7.22
CA LYS A 48 -0.33 -8.66 7.75
C LYS A 48 -0.33 -7.63 6.60
N PRO A 49 -1.51 -7.32 6.03
CA PRO A 49 -1.64 -6.32 4.99
C PRO A 49 -1.27 -4.92 5.45
N ASP A 50 -0.91 -4.05 4.51
CA ASP A 50 -0.50 -2.68 4.82
C ASP A 50 -1.68 -1.76 5.22
N PHE A 51 -2.72 -1.64 4.41
CA PHE A 51 -3.83 -0.68 4.63
C PHE A 51 -5.21 -1.33 4.65
N PHE A 52 -6.10 -0.80 5.48
CA PHE A 52 -7.48 -1.27 5.64
C PHE A 52 -8.47 -0.11 5.52
N PHE A 53 -9.63 -0.40 4.93
CA PHE A 53 -10.69 0.57 4.65
C PHE A 53 -12.02 0.02 5.15
N TYR A 54 -12.74 0.84 5.88
CA TYR A 54 -14.00 0.50 6.50
C TYR A 54 -15.13 1.33 5.90
N ASP A 55 -16.31 0.72 5.79
CA ASP A 55 -17.52 1.44 5.44
C ASP A 55 -18.07 2.25 6.64
N LYS A 56 -19.22 2.89 6.44
CA LYS A 56 -19.87 3.72 7.47
C LYS A 56 -20.36 2.92 8.67
N ASP A 57 -20.52 1.61 8.53
CA ASP A 57 -20.97 0.69 9.57
C ASP A 57 -19.78 -0.01 10.27
N ASN A 58 -18.55 0.48 10.05
CA ASN A 58 -17.29 -0.09 10.55
C ASN A 58 -17.02 -1.53 10.07
N LYS A 59 -17.62 -1.95 8.95
CA LYS A 59 -17.31 -3.22 8.32
C LYS A 59 -16.12 -3.07 7.39
N LEU A 60 -15.19 -4.01 7.46
CA LEU A 60 -14.00 -4.03 6.60
C LEU A 60 -14.43 -4.27 5.15
N GLU A 61 -14.30 -3.24 4.33
CA GLU A 61 -14.70 -3.25 2.92
C GLU A 61 -13.53 -3.66 2.02
N LYS A 62 -12.34 -3.11 2.29
CA LYS A 62 -11.19 -3.26 1.41
C LYS A 62 -9.86 -3.32 2.17
N ILE A 63 -8.94 -4.11 1.63
CA ILE A 63 -7.53 -4.18 2.03
C ILE A 63 -6.67 -3.74 0.84
N VAL A 64 -5.60 -2.99 1.11
CA VAL A 64 -4.61 -2.62 0.10
C VAL A 64 -3.21 -2.99 0.57
N GLU A 65 -2.49 -3.72 -0.28
CA GLU A 65 -1.07 -4.05 -0.10
C GLU A 65 -0.19 -3.20 -1.01
N ILE A 66 0.90 -2.65 -0.47
CA ILE A 66 1.87 -1.89 -1.25
C ILE A 66 3.10 -2.76 -1.56
N LYS A 67 3.48 -2.80 -2.84
CA LYS A 67 4.68 -3.53 -3.27
C LYS A 67 5.55 -2.74 -4.23
N SER A 68 6.86 -3.00 -4.13
CA SER A 68 7.85 -2.48 -5.07
C SER A 68 7.76 -3.16 -6.45
N ARG A 69 8.75 -2.91 -7.31
CA ARG A 69 8.81 -3.46 -8.67
C ARG A 69 9.10 -4.97 -8.73
N ASN A 70 9.54 -5.57 -7.62
CA ASN A 70 9.94 -6.98 -7.59
C ASN A 70 8.74 -7.89 -7.94
N LYS A 71 8.85 -8.61 -9.07
CA LYS A 71 7.78 -9.46 -9.60
C LYS A 71 7.41 -10.60 -8.67
N GLU A 72 8.40 -11.34 -8.17
CA GLU A 72 8.17 -12.47 -7.26
C GLU A 72 7.46 -12.03 -5.97
N ALA A 73 7.87 -10.89 -5.40
CA ALA A 73 7.23 -10.32 -4.23
C ALA A 73 5.77 -9.91 -4.52
N LYS A 74 5.49 -9.36 -5.71
CA LYS A 74 4.13 -9.02 -6.14
C LYS A 74 3.27 -10.28 -6.34
N ASP A 75 3.81 -11.32 -6.97
CA ASP A 75 3.10 -12.56 -7.22
C ASP A 75 2.78 -13.30 -5.91
N ASN A 76 3.74 -13.34 -4.97
CA ASN A 76 3.53 -13.91 -3.65
C ASN A 76 2.52 -13.13 -2.81
N ALA A 77 2.54 -11.79 -2.88
CA ALA A 77 1.53 -10.95 -2.24
C ALA A 77 0.15 -11.18 -2.86
N ARG A 78 0.03 -11.24 -4.19
CA ARG A 78 -1.23 -11.52 -4.91
C ARG A 78 -1.84 -12.85 -4.47
N LYS A 79 -1.04 -13.92 -4.39
CA LYS A 79 -1.51 -15.22 -3.87
C LYS A 79 -2.10 -15.11 -2.46
N SER A 80 -1.43 -14.34 -1.61
CA SER A 80 -1.85 -14.13 -0.22
C SER A 80 -3.17 -13.36 -0.14
N LEU A 81 -3.29 -12.30 -0.93
CA LEU A 81 -4.50 -11.50 -1.04
C LEU A 81 -5.66 -12.31 -1.60
N ASN A 82 -5.47 -13.08 -2.66
CA ASN A 82 -6.52 -13.94 -3.22
C ASN A 82 -7.04 -14.93 -2.18
N THR A 83 -6.16 -15.54 -1.37
CA THR A 83 -6.58 -16.41 -0.26
C THR A 83 -7.42 -15.65 0.77
N ILE A 84 -7.10 -14.38 1.04
CA ILE A 84 -7.90 -13.53 1.95
C ILE A 84 -9.27 -13.22 1.33
N GLU A 85 -9.31 -12.84 0.05
CA GLU A 85 -10.57 -12.58 -0.65
C GLU A 85 -11.48 -13.80 -0.62
N GLU A 86 -10.97 -14.97 -0.96
CA GLU A 86 -11.74 -16.22 -0.99
C GLU A 86 -12.22 -16.65 0.40
N LYS A 87 -11.35 -16.56 1.43
CA LYS A 87 -11.66 -17.07 2.77
C LYS A 87 -12.53 -16.13 3.61
N TYR A 88 -12.36 -14.82 3.43
CA TYR A 88 -13.00 -13.81 4.27
C TYR A 88 -14.02 -12.94 3.52
N ASN A 89 -14.13 -13.10 2.19
CA ASN A 89 -15.00 -12.29 1.34
C ASN A 89 -14.76 -10.78 1.49
N ILE A 90 -13.48 -10.39 1.50
CA ILE A 90 -13.01 -9.00 1.62
C ILE A 90 -12.30 -8.63 0.33
N LYS A 91 -12.59 -7.45 -0.24
CA LYS A 91 -11.89 -6.97 -1.44
C LYS A 91 -10.42 -6.66 -1.13
N CYS A 92 -9.50 -7.16 -1.94
CA CYS A 92 -8.07 -6.93 -1.79
C CYS A 92 -7.47 -6.32 -3.07
N GLU A 93 -6.67 -5.28 -2.90
CA GLU A 93 -5.96 -4.62 -3.99
C GLU A 93 -4.45 -4.66 -3.71
N LEU A 94 -3.65 -4.93 -4.74
CA LEU A 94 -2.20 -4.76 -4.68
C LEU A 94 -1.83 -3.56 -5.54
N ILE A 95 -1.25 -2.55 -4.90
CA ILE A 95 -0.76 -1.37 -5.60
C ILE A 95 0.76 -1.49 -5.71
N SER A 96 1.21 -1.63 -6.94
CA SER A 96 2.61 -1.64 -7.29
C SER A 96 3.19 -0.23 -7.31
N TYR A 97 4.51 -0.15 -7.24
CA TYR A 97 5.25 1.08 -7.46
C TYR A 97 4.86 1.79 -8.77
N GLU A 98 4.66 1.04 -9.86
CA GLU A 98 4.28 1.62 -11.14
C GLU A 98 2.90 2.30 -11.10
N GLU A 99 1.96 1.74 -10.33
CA GLU A 99 0.63 2.30 -10.10
C GLU A 99 0.70 3.51 -9.16
N LEU A 100 1.51 3.44 -8.09
CA LEU A 100 1.75 4.60 -7.23
C LEU A 100 2.32 5.80 -8.00
N LEU A 101 3.22 5.57 -8.97
CA LEU A 101 3.72 6.66 -9.81
C LEU A 101 2.61 7.31 -10.64
N LYS A 102 1.67 6.53 -11.18
CA LYS A 102 0.54 7.06 -11.95
C LYS A 102 -0.36 7.91 -11.06
N ILE A 103 -0.73 7.37 -9.89
CA ILE A 103 -1.52 8.07 -8.88
C ILE A 103 -0.86 9.40 -8.50
N TYR A 104 0.46 9.40 -8.30
CA TYR A 104 1.20 10.59 -7.89
C TYR A 104 1.38 11.64 -8.98
N ASN A 105 1.33 11.27 -10.25
CA ASN A 105 1.42 12.25 -11.35
C ASN A 105 0.20 13.18 -11.40
N GLU A 106 -0.92 12.77 -10.82
CA GLU A 106 -2.17 13.55 -10.78
C GLU A 106 -2.22 14.50 -9.57
N LEU A 107 -1.28 14.38 -8.62
CA LEU A 107 -1.26 15.19 -7.42
C LEU A 107 -0.55 16.54 -7.65
N PRO A 108 -1.01 17.64 -7.01
CA PRO A 108 -0.36 18.95 -7.10
C PRO A 108 0.94 19.03 -6.29
N PHE A 109 1.41 17.91 -5.74
CA PHE A 109 2.64 17.81 -4.96
C PHE A 109 3.34 16.48 -5.24
N SER A 110 4.63 16.45 -4.91
CA SER A 110 5.50 15.33 -5.20
C SER A 110 6.11 14.76 -3.93
N CYS A 111 6.26 13.44 -3.84
CA CYS A 111 7.02 12.80 -2.77
C CYS A 111 8.50 12.70 -3.19
N TYR A 112 9.44 13.23 -2.39
CA TYR A 112 10.88 13.25 -2.69
C TYR A 112 11.45 11.86 -3.01
N GLY A 113 10.91 10.80 -2.40
CA GLY A 113 11.26 9.40 -2.68
C GLY A 113 10.76 8.87 -4.04
N LEU A 114 9.69 9.44 -4.59
CA LEU A 114 9.16 9.13 -5.92
C LEU A 114 9.78 10.03 -7.02
N GLN A 115 10.18 11.26 -6.67
CA GLN A 115 10.76 12.26 -7.59
C GLN A 115 12.05 11.82 -8.30
N LYS A 116 12.96 11.11 -7.62
CA LYS A 116 14.23 10.65 -8.24
C LYS A 116 14.02 9.80 -9.51
N VAL A 117 12.83 9.23 -9.70
CA VAL A 117 12.51 8.43 -10.88
C VAL A 117 11.74 9.22 -11.94
N LEU A 118 10.87 10.15 -11.53
CA LEU A 118 10.14 11.01 -12.47
C LEU A 118 11.08 12.00 -13.19
N GLN A 119 12.13 12.48 -12.52
CA GLN A 119 13.14 13.33 -13.15
C GLN A 119 14.05 12.58 -14.15
N ASN A 120 14.12 11.24 -14.09
CA ASN A 120 14.91 10.41 -15.00
C ASN A 120 14.13 9.91 -16.24
N LYS A 121 12.91 10.42 -16.49
CA LYS A 121 12.13 10.15 -17.72
C LYS A 121 12.16 11.28 -18.75
N LYS A 122 13.06 12.25 -18.60
CA LYS A 122 13.38 13.25 -19.62
C LYS A 122 14.82 13.05 -20.10
N CYS A 123 15.03 12.05 -20.96
CA CYS A 123 16.09 12.02 -21.97
C CYS A 123 15.46 11.40 -23.22
#